data_AF-A0A832C5G9-F1
#
_entry.id   AF-A0A832C5G9-F1
#
_cell.length_a   1.000
_cell.length_b   1.000
_cell.length_c   1.000
_cell.angle_alpha   90.00
_cell.angle_beta   90.00
_cell.angle_gamma   90.00
#
_symmetry.space_group_name_H-M   'P 1'
#
loop_
_entity.id
_entity.type
_entity.pdbx_description
1 polymer ?
#
loop_
_entity_poly.entity_id
_entity_poly.type
_entity_poly.pdbx_seq_one_letter_code
_entity_poly.pdbx_strand_id
1 'polypeptide(L)' 'WTVQDEFLFTYEDLLLYEEEFVKKLKDWLVFYNQKRPHQSLGYLTPYQYQEKRGFVSKVCN' A
#
# COMPACT_ATOMS: atom_id res chain seq x y z
N TRP A 1 -8.29 -12.19 7.23
CA TRP A 1 -6.94 -11.87 6.74
C TRP A 1 -6.75 -10.39 6.89
N THR A 2 -5.78 -9.99 7.71
CA THR A 2 -5.39 -8.60 7.84
C THR A 2 -4.58 -8.17 6.61
N VAL A 3 -4.43 -6.86 6.44
CA VAL A 3 -3.56 -6.26 5.40
C VAL A 3 -2.11 -6.72 5.58
N GLN A 4 -1.67 -6.94 6.83
CA GLN A 4 -0.34 -7.47 7.14
C GLN A 4 -0.20 -8.92 6.70
N ASP A 5 -1.20 -9.76 6.97
CA ASP A 5 -1.20 -11.18 6.57
C ASP A 5 -1.13 -11.33 5.05
N GLU A 6 -1.81 -10.46 4.28
CA GLU A 6 -1.77 -10.47 2.81
C GLU A 6 -0.33 -10.29 2.28
N PHE A 7 0.42 -9.35 2.88
CA PHE A 7 1.81 -9.12 2.52
C PHE A 7 2.70 -10.32 2.93
N LEU A 8 2.60 -10.76 4.19
CA LEU A 8 3.44 -11.83 4.71
C LEU A 8 3.23 -13.13 3.95
N PHE A 9 1.99 -13.51 3.65
CA PHE A 9 1.70 -14.72 2.89
C PHE A 9 2.33 -14.72 1.48
N THR A 10 2.55 -13.54 0.91
CA THR A 10 3.16 -13.41 -0.42
C THR A 10 4.69 -13.42 -0.38
N TYR A 11 5.29 -13.00 0.74
CA TYR A 11 6.73 -12.71 0.83
C TYR A 11 7.42 -13.30 2.07
N GLU A 12 6.80 -14.27 2.75
CA GLU A 12 7.36 -14.90 3.95
C GLU A 12 8.72 -15.57 3.70
N ASP A 13 8.96 -16.06 2.49
CA ASP A 13 10.25 -16.62 2.07
C ASP A 13 11.40 -15.60 2.16
N LEU A 14 11.09 -14.31 2.19
CA LEU A 14 12.08 -13.24 2.29
C LEU A 14 12.41 -12.85 3.74
N LEU A 15 11.82 -13.47 4.76
CA LEU A 15 12.01 -13.09 6.17
C LEU A 15 13.48 -13.16 6.64
N LEU A 16 14.31 -14.00 6.00
CA LEU A 16 15.74 -14.10 6.27
C LEU A 16 16.61 -13.19 5.40
N TYR A 17 16.01 -12.42 4.50
CA TYR A 17 16.65 -11.55 3.52
C TYR A 17 16.11 -10.12 3.68
N GLU A 18 16.62 -9.42 4.71
CA GLU A 18 16.07 -8.13 5.15
C GLU A 18 15.99 -7.09 4.01
N GLU A 19 17.05 -6.96 3.20
CA GLU A 19 17.09 -5.96 2.12
C GLU A 19 16.01 -6.23 1.06
N GLU A 20 15.86 -7.48 0.64
CA GLU A 20 14.84 -7.91 -0.32
C GLU A 20 13.42 -7.79 0.26
N PHE A 21 13.24 -8.16 1.52
CA PHE A 21 11.97 -8.03 2.22
C PHE A 21 11.53 -6.56 2.29
N VAL A 22 12.43 -5.67 2.70
CA VAL A 22 12.17 -4.23 2.77
C VAL A 22 11.85 -3.66 1.40
N LYS A 23 12.56 -4.10 0.35
CA LYS A 23 12.27 -3.70 -1.03
C LYS A 23 10.85 -4.11 -1.44
N LYS A 24 10.47 -5.37 -1.20
CA LYS A 24 9.11 -5.85 -1.50
C LYS A 24 8.04 -5.15 -0.69
N LEU A 25 8.30 -4.85 0.58
CA LEU A 25 7.37 -4.10 1.43
C LEU A 25 7.11 -2.70 0.86
N LYS A 26 8.15 -1.98 0.45
CA LYS A 26 8.01 -0.65 -0.19
C LYS A 26 7.19 -0.73 -1.47
N ASP A 27 7.51 -1.66 -2.35
CA ASP A 27 6.79 -1.85 -3.62
C ASP A 27 5.31 -2.18 -3.38
N TRP A 28 5.04 -3.05 -2.41
CA TRP A 28 3.69 -3.47 -2.06
C TRP A 28 2.89 -2.34 -1.42
N LEU A 29 3.49 -1.51 -0.55
CA LEU A 29 2.83 -0.33 0.03
C LEU A 29 2.46 0.70 -1.05
N VAL A 30 3.33 0.91 -2.05
CA VAL A 30 3.02 1.77 -3.21
C VAL A 30 1.84 1.19 -3.98
N PHE A 31 1.86 -0.10 -4.29
CA PHE A 31 0.75 -0.76 -4.98
C PHE A 31 -0.56 -0.65 -4.19
N TYR A 32 -0.57 -1.01 -2.91
CA TYR A 32 -1.74 -1.02 -2.05
C TYR A 32 -2.38 0.37 -1.93
N ASN A 33 -1.56 1.41 -1.75
CA ASN A 33 -2.03 2.77 -1.51
C ASN A 33 -2.34 3.56 -2.79
N GLN A 34 -1.63 3.30 -3.89
CA GLN A 34 -1.74 4.14 -5.09
C GLN A 34 -2.40 3.44 -6.28
N LYS A 35 -2.40 2.11 -6.32
CA LYS A 35 -2.87 1.34 -7.50
C LYS A 35 -4.07 0.45 -7.21
N ARG A 36 -4.20 -0.12 -6.01
CA ARG A 36 -5.27 -1.07 -5.67
C ARG A 36 -6.56 -0.34 -5.28
N PRO A 37 -7.66 -0.50 -6.03
CA PRO A 37 -8.97 0.01 -5.63
C PRO A 37 -9.57 -0.85 -4.52
N HIS A 38 -10.28 -0.23 -3.57
CA HIS A 38 -10.95 -0.93 -2.47
C HIS A 38 -12.45 -0.66 -2.50
N GLN A 39 -13.25 -1.73 -2.44
CA GLN A 39 -14.71 -1.63 -2.45
C GLN A 39 -15.23 -0.79 -1.27
N SER A 40 -14.63 -0.91 -0.09
CA SER A 40 -14.98 -0.11 1.10
C SER A 40 -14.73 1.38 0.94
N LEU A 41 -13.89 1.79 -0.01
CA LEU A 41 -13.61 3.18 -0.36
C LEU A 41 -14.41 3.66 -1.58
N GLY A 42 -15.41 2.88 -2.01
CA GLY A 42 -16.18 3.18 -3.22
C GLY A 42 -15.38 2.96 -4.50
N TYR A 43 -14.56 1.91 -4.54
CA TYR A 43 -13.65 1.57 -5.65
C TYR A 43 -12.59 2.65 -5.93
N LEU A 44 -12.21 3.41 -4.90
CA LEU A 44 -11.06 4.30 -4.93
C LEU A 44 -9.83 3.61 -4.32
N THR A 45 -8.64 4.04 -4.74
CA THR A 45 -7.41 3.73 -4.00
C THR A 45 -7.36 4.54 -2.69
N PRO A 46 -6.57 4.12 -1.68
CA PRO A 46 -6.42 4.90 -0.45
C PRO A 46 -5.95 6.34 -0.72
N TYR A 47 -5.04 6.53 -1.67
CA TYR A 47 -4.58 7.84 -2.11
C TYR A 47 -5.73 8.68 -2.72
N GLN A 48 -6.47 8.13 -3.69
CA GLN A 48 -7.61 8.83 -4.30
C GLN A 48 -8.69 9.20 -3.28
N TYR A 49 -8.93 8.33 -2.30
CA TYR A 49 -9.87 8.58 -1.22
C TYR A 49 -9.43 9.75 -0.34
N GLN A 50 -8.13 9.86 -0.03
CA GLN A 50 -7.57 10.99 0.70
C GLN A 50 -7.65 12.30 -0.12
N GLU A 51 -7.32 12.25 -1.42
CA GLU A 51 -7.42 13.41 -2.33
C GLU A 51 -8.86 13.94 -2.39
N LYS A 52 -9.82 13.03 -2.57
CA LYS A 52 -11.26 13.38 -2.61
C LYS A 52 -11.74 14.06 -1.33
N ARG A 53 -11.12 13.76 -0.19
CA ARG A 53 -11.45 14.35 1.11
C ARG A 53 -10.61 15.58 1.48
N GLY A 54 -9.71 16.02 0.59
CA GLY A 54 -8.89 17.20 0.80
C GLY A 54 -7.77 17.02 1.84
N PHE A 55 -7.40 15.76 2.18
CA PHE A 55 -6.37 15.48 3.19
C PHE A 55 -4.95 15.42 2.62
N VAL A 56 -4.79 15.53 1.30
CA VAL A 56 -3.46 15.56 0.67
C VAL A 56 -3.03 17.02 0.59
N SER A 57 -2.03 17.42 1.39
CA SER A 57 -1.43 18.74 1.23
C SER A 57 -0.85 18.82 -0.18
N LYS A 58 -1.22 19.85 -0.93
CA LYS A 58 -0.45 20.22 -2.12
C LYS A 58 0.99 20.43 -1.66
N VAL A 59 1.87 19.50 -1.98
CA VAL A 59 3.30 19.78 -1.91
C VAL A 59 3.51 20.85 -2.97
N CYS A 60 3.66 22.09 -2.52
CA CYS A 60 4.10 23.17 -3.39
C CYS A 60 5.49 22.77 -3.91
N ASN A 61 5.56 22.40 -5.18
CA ASN A 61 6.82 22.40 -5.93
C ASN A 61 7.21 23.84 -6.24
#